data_AF-A0A348XME6-F1
#
_entry.id   AF-A0A348XME6-F1
#
_cell.length_a   1.000
_cell.length_b   1.000
_cell.length_c   1.000
_cell.angle_alpha   90.00
_cell.angle_beta   90.00
_cell.angle_gamma   90.00
#
_symmetry.space_group_name_H-M   'P 1'
#
loop_
_entity.id
_entity.type
_entity.pdbx_description
1 polymer ?
#
loop_
_entity_poly.entity_id
_entity_poly.type
_entity_poly.pdbx_seq_one_letter_code
_entity_poly.pdbx_strand_id
1 'polypeptide(L)'
;MERGIESALENADVTPRPMSDGGEGMLDAVQAAIPVLTRKKAVVQDALGRPVSATWLWDSDRKLAVIESAAACGLAQIPPALRDAGRASSFGVGQLLRAALDADAREIIIGIGGSAMTDGGTGMASAIGYRFLDALGVPLSPG
;
A
#
# COMPACT_ATOMS: atom_id res chain seq x y z
N MET A 1 14.58 21.63 3.61
CA MET A 1 15.68 21.82 2.66
C MET A 1 15.51 23.14 1.91
N GLU A 2 14.39 23.33 1.21
CA GLU A 2 14.00 24.59 0.53
C GLU A 2 14.24 25.83 1.38
N ARG A 3 13.60 25.95 2.55
CA ARG A 3 13.84 27.07 3.49
C ARG A 3 15.32 27.34 3.82
N GLY A 4 16.13 26.28 3.85
CA GLY A 4 17.58 26.40 4.09
C GLY A 4 18.30 26.97 2.88
N ILE A 5 17.94 26.52 1.68
CA ILE A 5 18.47 27.05 0.41
C ILE A 5 18.09 28.51 0.26
N GLU A 6 16.82 28.87 0.46
CA GLU A 6 16.32 30.24 0.38
C GLU A 6 17.00 31.16 1.40
N SER A 7 17.31 30.66 2.60
CA SER A 7 18.02 31.44 3.63
C SER A 7 19.49 31.70 3.30
N ALA A 8 20.11 30.86 2.46
CA ALA A 8 21.53 30.94 2.10
C ALA A 8 21.76 31.57 0.71
N LEU A 9 20.78 31.45 -0.19
CA LEU A 9 20.84 31.95 -1.56
C LEU A 9 19.52 32.66 -1.89
N GLU A 10 19.56 33.99 -1.84
CA GLU A 10 18.43 34.85 -2.20
C GLU A 10 18.06 34.64 -3.68
N ASN A 11 16.76 34.52 -3.97
CA ASN A 11 16.20 34.24 -5.30
C ASN A 11 16.55 32.87 -5.92
N ALA A 12 16.90 31.87 -5.11
CA ALA A 12 17.02 30.50 -5.60
C ALA A 12 15.67 30.00 -6.18
N ASP A 13 15.68 29.50 -7.41
CA ASP A 13 14.53 28.78 -7.98
C ASP A 13 14.56 27.33 -7.52
N VAL A 14 13.65 26.98 -6.60
CA VAL A 14 13.55 25.64 -6.01
C VAL A 14 12.27 24.98 -6.51
N THR A 15 12.42 23.84 -7.16
CA THR A 15 11.28 22.98 -7.53
C THR A 15 11.33 21.68 -6.73
N PRO A 16 10.49 21.51 -5.69
CA PRO A 16 10.42 20.27 -4.93
C PRO A 16 10.00 19.09 -5.82
N ARG A 17 10.75 17.99 -5.73
CA ARG A 17 10.42 16.70 -6.37
C ARG A 17 10.40 15.62 -5.28
N PRO A 18 9.30 15.48 -4.54
CA PRO A 18 9.20 14.42 -3.55
C PRO A 18 9.25 13.06 -4.25
N MET A 19 10.01 12.13 -3.67
CA MET A 19 10.25 10.79 -4.22
C MET A 19 10.07 9.76 -3.12
N SER A 20 9.73 8.54 -3.54
CA SER A 20 9.64 7.36 -2.67
C SER A 20 10.15 6.15 -3.44
N ASP A 21 10.70 5.19 -2.71
CA ASP A 21 11.12 3.87 -3.21
C ASP A 21 9.98 2.83 -3.17
N GLY A 22 8.76 3.25 -2.83
CA GLY A 22 7.58 2.40 -2.76
C GLY A 22 7.28 1.88 -1.34
N GLY A 23 7.99 2.36 -0.33
CA GLY A 23 7.69 2.12 1.09
C GLY A 23 6.69 3.10 1.70
N GLU A 24 6.74 3.20 3.03
CA GLU A 24 5.91 4.11 3.82
C GLU A 24 6.08 5.57 3.34
N GLY A 25 4.96 6.26 3.14
CA GLY A 25 4.93 7.66 2.68
C GLY A 25 4.99 7.81 1.15
N MET A 26 4.92 6.73 0.39
CA MET A 26 4.77 6.77 -1.07
C MET A 26 3.51 7.53 -1.48
N LEU A 27 2.39 7.30 -0.82
CA LEU A 27 1.13 7.99 -1.16
C LEU A 27 1.28 9.52 -1.03
N ASP A 28 1.99 9.98 0.00
CA ASP A 28 2.22 11.40 0.22
C ASP A 28 3.12 12.00 -0.87
N ALA A 29 4.21 11.31 -1.21
CA ALA A 29 5.11 11.74 -2.29
C ALA A 29 4.40 11.80 -3.65
N VAL A 30 3.60 10.77 -3.96
CA VAL A 30 2.86 10.69 -5.22
C VAL A 30 1.77 11.76 -5.30
N GLN A 31 1.00 11.98 -4.23
CA GLN A 31 -0.05 13.00 -4.23
C GLN A 31 0.53 14.43 -4.31
N ALA A 32 1.68 14.67 -3.69
CA ALA A 32 2.39 15.94 -3.84
C ALA A 32 2.85 16.19 -5.29
N ALA A 33 3.21 15.13 -6.03
CA ALA A 33 3.59 15.23 -7.44
C ALA A 33 2.39 15.25 -8.41
N ILE A 34 1.26 14.62 -8.04
CA ILE A 34 0.04 14.52 -8.85
C ILE A 34 -1.17 14.95 -8.00
N PRO A 35 -1.41 16.27 -7.83
CA PRO A 35 -2.40 16.79 -6.88
C PRO A 35 -3.86 16.42 -7.18
N VAL A 36 -4.17 16.00 -8.41
CA VAL A 36 -5.51 15.56 -8.82
C VAL A 36 -5.92 14.22 -8.17
N LEU A 37 -4.94 13.43 -7.70
CA LEU A 37 -5.22 12.19 -6.98
C LEU A 37 -5.97 12.47 -5.68
N THR A 38 -7.04 11.74 -5.45
CA THR A 38 -7.87 11.87 -4.23
C THR A 38 -7.59 10.71 -3.26
N ARG A 39 -7.52 11.01 -1.96
CA ARG A 39 -7.41 9.96 -0.93
C ARG A 39 -8.75 9.26 -0.74
N LYS A 40 -8.74 7.94 -0.82
CA LYS A 40 -9.84 7.03 -0.51
C LYS A 40 -9.44 6.14 0.66
N LYS A 41 -10.43 5.60 1.36
CA LYS A 41 -10.23 4.67 2.47
C LYS A 41 -11.02 3.39 2.26
N ALA A 42 -10.47 2.27 2.69
CA ALA A 42 -11.16 1.00 2.79
C ALA A 42 -10.87 0.36 4.15
N VAL A 43 -11.83 -0.37 4.70
CA VAL A 43 -11.59 -1.22 5.88
C VAL A 43 -11.08 -2.56 5.36
N VAL A 44 -9.85 -2.89 5.75
CA VAL A 44 -9.13 -4.10 5.32
C VAL A 44 -8.54 -4.80 6.54
N GLN A 45 -7.98 -5.98 6.36
CA GLN A 45 -7.22 -6.67 7.39
C GLN A 45 -5.78 -6.14 7.43
N ASP A 46 -5.21 -6.01 8.61
CA ASP A 46 -3.78 -5.80 8.78
C ASP A 46 -3.02 -7.13 8.64
N ALA A 47 -1.68 -7.07 8.79
CA ALA A 47 -0.83 -8.23 8.68
C ALA A 47 -1.21 -9.37 9.65
N LEU A 48 -1.89 -9.08 10.77
CA LEU A 48 -2.31 -10.05 11.78
C LEU A 48 -3.80 -10.41 11.68
N GLY A 49 -4.49 -10.00 10.61
CA GLY A 49 -5.90 -10.26 10.37
C GLY A 49 -6.88 -9.32 11.10
N ARG A 50 -6.38 -8.27 11.75
CA ARG A 50 -7.22 -7.30 12.50
C ARG A 50 -7.75 -6.23 11.55
N PRO A 51 -8.97 -5.70 11.75
CA PRO A 51 -9.49 -4.64 10.88
C PRO A 51 -8.69 -3.34 11.04
N VAL A 52 -8.31 -2.71 9.93
CA VAL A 52 -7.65 -1.41 9.85
C VAL A 52 -8.27 -0.57 8.73
N SER A 53 -8.31 0.75 8.91
CA SER A 53 -8.69 1.68 7.84
C SER A 53 -7.46 2.07 7.04
N ALA A 54 -7.30 1.47 5.87
CA ALA A 54 -6.17 1.73 4.99
C ALA A 54 -6.52 2.78 3.93
N THR A 55 -5.55 3.65 3.62
CA THR A 55 -5.69 4.73 2.64
C THR A 55 -5.07 4.32 1.31
N TRP A 56 -5.65 4.79 0.20
CA TRP A 56 -5.13 4.65 -1.15
C TRP A 56 -5.49 5.91 -1.97
N LEU A 57 -4.86 6.10 -3.14
CA LEU A 57 -5.12 7.24 -4.01
C LEU A 57 -5.90 6.83 -5.26
N TRP A 58 -6.78 7.72 -5.72
CA TRP A 58 -7.65 7.49 -6.85
C TRP A 58 -7.75 8.70 -7.78
N ASP A 59 -7.60 8.46 -9.08
CA ASP A 59 -7.93 9.37 -10.17
C ASP A 59 -9.02 8.72 -11.02
N SER A 60 -10.23 9.28 -10.98
CA SER A 60 -11.39 8.76 -11.72
C SER A 60 -11.29 8.95 -13.22
N ASP A 61 -10.59 10.00 -13.66
CA ASP A 61 -10.53 10.38 -15.07
C ASP A 61 -9.51 9.50 -15.79
N ARG A 62 -8.36 9.28 -15.16
CA ARG A 62 -7.32 8.36 -15.65
C ARG A 62 -7.59 6.89 -15.31
N LYS A 63 -8.55 6.63 -14.42
CA LYS A 63 -8.81 5.29 -13.85
C LYS A 63 -7.55 4.70 -13.20
N LEU A 64 -6.78 5.55 -12.51
CA LEU A 64 -5.51 5.19 -11.86
C LEU A 64 -5.71 5.06 -10.35
N ALA A 65 -5.31 3.92 -9.80
CA ALA A 65 -5.20 3.71 -8.37
C ALA A 65 -3.74 3.61 -7.94
N VAL A 66 -3.40 4.21 -6.80
CA VAL A 66 -2.09 4.05 -6.15
C VAL A 66 -2.30 3.49 -4.76
N ILE A 67 -1.69 2.33 -4.50
CA ILE A 67 -1.81 1.56 -3.28
C ILE A 67 -0.43 1.46 -2.65
N GLU A 68 -0.38 1.53 -1.32
CA GLU A 68 0.82 1.27 -0.55
C GLU A 68 0.54 0.08 0.37
N SER A 69 1.34 -0.98 0.25
CA SER A 69 1.17 -2.19 1.05
C SER A 69 1.27 -1.90 2.56
N ALA A 70 2.13 -0.94 2.93
CA ALA A 70 2.33 -0.52 4.31
C ALA A 70 1.10 0.17 4.90
N ALA A 71 0.17 0.69 4.09
CA ALA A 71 -1.08 1.25 4.57
C ALA A 71 -2.02 0.18 5.16
N ALA A 72 -2.00 -1.03 4.61
CA ALA A 72 -2.73 -2.18 5.15
C ALA A 72 -1.89 -2.98 6.15
N CYS A 73 -0.66 -3.32 5.77
CA CYS A 73 0.14 -4.34 6.45
C CYS A 73 1.55 -3.83 6.81
N GLY A 74 1.69 -2.55 7.16
CA GLY A 74 2.99 -1.94 7.48
C GLY A 74 3.63 -2.49 8.76
N LEU A 75 4.94 -2.75 8.73
CA LEU A 75 5.70 -3.24 9.88
C LEU A 75 5.69 -2.28 11.07
N ALA A 76 5.64 -0.97 10.79
CA ALA A 76 5.52 0.08 11.81
C ALA A 76 4.19 0.00 12.58
N GLN A 77 3.12 -0.54 11.97
CA GLN A 77 1.81 -0.70 12.60
C GLN A 77 1.74 -1.91 13.56
N ILE A 78 2.72 -2.81 13.50
CA ILE A 78 2.76 -4.02 14.32
C ILE A 78 3.71 -3.82 15.51
N PRO A 79 3.21 -3.86 16.76
CA PRO A 79 4.05 -3.79 17.95
C PRO A 79 5.14 -4.86 17.92
N PRO A 80 6.40 -4.56 18.33
CA PRO A 80 7.49 -5.51 18.24
C PRO A 80 7.20 -6.88 18.87
N ALA A 81 6.48 -6.91 20.01
CA ALA A 81 6.10 -8.14 20.69
C ALA A 81 5.08 -9.01 19.94
N LEU A 82 4.41 -8.46 18.92
CA LEU A 82 3.40 -9.15 18.10
C LEU A 82 3.91 -9.46 16.69
N ARG A 83 5.16 -9.11 16.37
CA ARG A 83 5.73 -9.37 15.04
C ARG A 83 6.03 -10.85 14.89
N ASP A 84 5.34 -11.47 13.94
CA ASP A 84 5.53 -12.86 13.56
C ASP A 84 5.43 -12.97 12.04
N ALA A 85 6.58 -13.17 11.39
CA ALA A 85 6.66 -13.24 9.93
C ALA A 85 5.87 -14.44 9.37
N GLY A 86 5.80 -15.56 10.11
CA GLY A 86 5.11 -16.76 9.67
C GLY A 86 3.58 -16.65 9.74
N ARG A 87 3.05 -15.63 10.41
CA ARG A 87 1.62 -15.34 10.52
C ARG A 87 1.19 -14.10 9.76
N ALA A 88 2.14 -13.35 9.20
CA ALA A 88 1.89 -12.05 8.62
C ALA A 88 1.37 -12.15 7.18
N SER A 89 0.10 -11.82 6.98
CA SER A 89 -0.62 -12.01 5.72
C SER A 89 -0.70 -10.76 4.85
N SER A 90 -0.67 -10.94 3.53
CA SER A 90 -0.94 -9.90 2.52
C SER A 90 -2.39 -9.74 2.11
N PHE A 91 -3.31 -10.43 2.77
CA PHE A 91 -4.73 -10.39 2.47
C PHE A 91 -5.31 -8.96 2.42
N GLY A 92 -4.93 -8.10 3.36
CA GLY A 92 -5.35 -6.70 3.40
C GLY A 92 -4.98 -5.88 2.16
N VAL A 93 -3.80 -6.15 1.59
CA VAL A 93 -3.35 -5.51 0.34
C VAL A 93 -4.24 -5.93 -0.82
N GLY A 94 -4.62 -7.20 -0.86
CA GLY A 94 -5.58 -7.70 -1.85
C GLY A 94 -6.98 -7.12 -1.68
N GLN A 95 -7.40 -6.79 -0.46
CA GLN A 95 -8.65 -6.06 -0.23
C GLN A 95 -8.57 -4.60 -0.71
N LEU A 96 -7.43 -3.92 -0.57
CA LEU A 96 -7.19 -2.61 -1.19
C LEU A 96 -7.22 -2.70 -2.71
N LEU A 97 -6.57 -3.72 -3.28
CA LEU A 97 -6.61 -4.01 -4.71
C LEU A 97 -8.05 -4.22 -5.18
N ARG A 98 -8.85 -4.98 -4.41
CA ARG A 98 -10.27 -5.17 -4.70
C ARG A 98 -11.05 -3.85 -4.66
N ALA A 99 -10.81 -3.00 -3.65
CA ALA A 99 -11.45 -1.69 -3.58
C ALA A 99 -11.10 -0.79 -4.79
N ALA A 100 -9.86 -0.84 -5.28
CA ALA A 100 -9.45 -0.15 -6.50
C ALA A 100 -10.15 -0.72 -7.75
N LEU A 101 -10.22 -2.04 -7.87
CA LEU A 101 -10.92 -2.71 -8.97
C LEU A 101 -12.42 -2.39 -8.97
N ASP A 102 -13.07 -2.41 -7.80
CA ASP A 102 -14.48 -2.07 -7.63
C ASP A 102 -14.74 -0.58 -7.94
N ALA A 103 -13.74 0.29 -7.76
CA ALA A 103 -13.76 1.69 -8.21
C ALA A 103 -13.49 1.87 -9.71
N ASP A 104 -13.41 0.76 -10.47
CA ASP A 104 -13.19 0.74 -11.91
C ASP A 104 -11.77 1.12 -12.33
N ALA A 105 -10.76 0.89 -11.48
CA ALA A 105 -9.35 1.10 -11.85
C ALA A 105 -8.95 0.29 -13.10
N ARG A 106 -8.10 0.89 -13.92
CA ARG A 106 -7.50 0.29 -15.14
C ARG A 106 -5.99 0.27 -15.08
N GLU A 107 -5.41 1.20 -14.34
CA GLU A 107 -4.00 1.23 -14.00
C GLU A 107 -3.86 1.22 -12.48
N ILE A 108 -2.97 0.38 -11.96
CA ILE A 108 -2.75 0.25 -10.53
C ILE A 108 -1.26 0.24 -10.27
N ILE A 109 -0.80 1.19 -9.46
CA ILE A 109 0.56 1.26 -8.96
C ILE A 109 0.53 0.76 -7.50
N ILE A 110 1.38 -0.21 -7.18
CA ILE A 110 1.47 -0.78 -5.83
C ILE A 110 2.90 -0.60 -5.30
N GLY A 111 3.05 0.18 -4.23
CA GLY A 111 4.26 0.22 -3.41
C GLY A 111 4.30 -0.94 -2.43
N ILE A 112 5.38 -1.72 -2.44
CA ILE A 112 5.51 -2.96 -1.65
C ILE A 112 6.47 -2.84 -0.46
N GLY A 113 7.09 -1.67 -0.26
CA GLY A 113 8.06 -1.44 0.81
C GLY A 113 7.39 -1.27 2.18
N GLY A 114 8.18 -1.47 3.24
CA GLY A 114 7.74 -1.25 4.63
C GLY A 114 6.70 -2.25 5.16
N SER A 115 6.46 -3.34 4.46
CA SER A 115 5.48 -4.37 4.86
C SER A 115 5.99 -5.29 5.98
N ALA A 116 5.05 -5.86 6.72
CA ALA A 116 5.31 -6.86 7.77
C ALA A 116 5.28 -8.31 7.28
N MET A 117 5.00 -8.52 5.98
CA MET A 117 4.47 -9.77 5.43
C MET A 117 5.57 -10.56 4.72
N THR A 118 5.52 -11.89 4.83
CA THR A 118 6.43 -12.80 4.10
C THR A 118 5.72 -13.95 3.38
N ASP A 119 4.40 -13.85 3.21
CA ASP A 119 3.51 -14.86 2.63
C ASP A 119 3.62 -15.05 1.11
N GLY A 120 4.60 -14.39 0.47
CA GLY A 120 4.81 -14.44 -0.98
C GLY A 120 3.67 -13.83 -1.81
N GLY A 121 2.78 -13.03 -1.20
CA GLY A 121 1.62 -12.46 -1.88
C GLY A 121 0.42 -13.41 -2.00
N THR A 122 0.47 -14.58 -1.35
CA THR A 122 -0.62 -15.57 -1.39
C THR A 122 -1.90 -15.04 -0.75
N GLY A 123 -1.81 -14.27 0.34
CA GLY A 123 -2.95 -13.58 0.93
C GLY A 123 -3.58 -12.58 -0.04
N MET A 124 -2.78 -11.72 -0.68
CA MET A 124 -3.23 -10.72 -1.66
C MET A 124 -3.95 -11.39 -2.84
N ALA A 125 -3.38 -12.44 -3.42
CA ALA A 125 -3.99 -13.18 -4.52
C ALA A 125 -5.30 -13.86 -4.08
N SER A 126 -5.32 -14.43 -2.87
CA SER A 126 -6.53 -15.08 -2.33
C SER A 126 -7.68 -14.08 -2.16
N ALA A 127 -7.41 -12.86 -1.71
CA ALA A 127 -8.42 -11.82 -1.55
C ALA A 127 -9.09 -11.39 -2.87
N ILE A 128 -8.42 -11.60 -4.02
CA ILE A 128 -8.98 -11.36 -5.36
C ILE A 128 -9.49 -12.63 -6.05
N GLY A 129 -9.59 -13.75 -5.32
CA GLY A 129 -10.29 -14.96 -5.76
C GLY A 129 -9.41 -16.15 -6.14
N TYR A 130 -8.09 -16.04 -6.00
CA TYR A 130 -7.20 -17.20 -6.22
C TYR A 130 -7.38 -18.23 -5.09
N ARG A 131 -7.14 -19.50 -5.41
CA ARG A 131 -7.18 -20.59 -4.45
C ARG A 131 -5.85 -21.34 -4.49
N PHE A 132 -5.20 -21.43 -3.34
CA PHE A 132 -3.97 -22.19 -3.17
C PHE A 132 -4.35 -23.54 -2.55
N LEU A 133 -4.01 -24.62 -3.24
CA LEU A 133 -4.36 -25.99 -2.86
C LEU A 133 -3.09 -26.83 -2.69
N ASP A 134 -3.15 -27.83 -1.82
CA ASP A 134 -2.12 -28.87 -1.71
C ASP A 134 -2.24 -29.94 -2.82
N ALA A 135 -1.38 -30.95 -2.76
CA ALA A 135 -1.36 -32.05 -3.74
C ALA A 135 -2.63 -32.92 -3.73
N LEU A 136 -3.46 -32.83 -2.68
CA LEU A 136 -4.73 -33.54 -2.54
C LEU A 136 -5.92 -32.67 -2.97
N GLY A 137 -5.67 -31.43 -3.40
CA GLY A 137 -6.72 -30.47 -3.77
C GLY A 137 -7.37 -29.78 -2.57
N VAL A 138 -6.79 -29.91 -1.37
CA VAL A 138 -7.28 -29.27 -0.15
C VAL A 138 -6.73 -27.85 -0.05
N PRO A 139 -7.56 -26.84 0.32
CA PRO A 139 -7.07 -25.49 0.52
C PRO A 139 -5.94 -25.41 1.54
N LEU A 140 -4.85 -24.74 1.15
CA LEU A 140 -3.79 -24.38 2.08
C LEU A 140 -4.30 -23.39 3.12
N SER A 141 -3.71 -23.41 4.31
CA SER A 141 -3.94 -22.36 5.29
C SER A 141 -3.54 -20.99 4.70
N PRO A 142 -4.25 -19.91 5.07
CA PRO A 142 -3.84 -18.56 4.70
C PRO A 142 -2.39 -18.32 5.11
N GLY A 143 -1.59 -17.78 4.20
CA GLY A 143 -0.24 -17.28 4.46
C GLY A 143 -0.26 -15.96 5.20
#